data_AF-A0A1G7FBB9-F1
#
_entry.id   AF-A0A1G7FBB9-F1
#
_cell.length_a   1.000
_cell.length_b   1.000
_cell.length_c   1.000
_cell.angle_alpha   90.00
_cell.angle_beta   90.00
_cell.angle_gamma   90.00
#
_symmetry.space_group_name_H-M   'P 1'
#
loop_
_entity.id
_entity.type
_entity.pdbx_description
1 polymer ?
#
loop_
_entity_poly.entity_id
_entity_poly.type
_entity_poly.pdbx_seq_one_letter_code
_entity_poly.pdbx_strand_id
1 'polypeptide(L)'
;MGNEQIRALPATARHRLLARTDALWALLTGRPVSLYATAVLRIGYGLLYLVFLLREFPHRDEIWGPGSPWTPALAAQLFDQTGWYSFLIVSDSRGYFECCYVLALVTSALFTVGWRTRATSVLFAVVVASFHARAIFMTDGGDNLVLLMSLYLVLTACGRRWSLDARRERIRSARADGPPVRAPGPAARRLREARATLTTVVHNCGVLVIAAQVCLLYGSAGLYKVQGSFWNDGTALHYVLNLELFEPWPAVSHLVDQYPLVMAVFGYLTVLTQVAFPFVLFGRLKYPVLTVLLGMHLAIAVVLGLPLFSGTMIIADAVFLPDRFYTSLPPLLRRAARRCGLPARAPRQGTGFVSVPAQGGHPESREERDPVTRPARGRGAPSPSGPAVTE
;
A
#
# COMPACT_ATOMS: atom_id res chain seq x y z
N MET A 1 15.24 -24.89 21.87
CA MET A 1 16.65 -25.02 22.27
C MET A 1 16.77 -24.60 23.72
N GLY A 2 17.19 -25.53 24.59
CA GLY A 2 17.22 -25.33 26.04
C GLY A 2 18.27 -24.30 26.46
N ASN A 3 17.96 -23.58 27.54
CA ASN A 3 18.78 -22.52 28.15
C ASN A 3 20.25 -22.95 28.44
N GLU A 4 20.51 -24.25 28.55
CA GLU A 4 21.83 -24.81 28.84
C GLU A 4 22.78 -24.79 27.62
N GLN A 5 22.27 -24.96 26.40
CA GLN A 5 23.10 -24.94 25.17
C GLN A 5 23.62 -23.52 24.84
N ILE A 6 22.91 -22.47 25.26
CA ILE A 6 23.31 -21.07 25.04
C ILE A 6 24.45 -20.66 25.99
N ARG A 7 24.58 -21.29 27.17
CA ARG A 7 25.69 -21.05 28.11
C ARG A 7 27.01 -21.64 27.65
N ALA A 8 26.99 -22.68 26.80
CA ALA A 8 28.18 -23.36 26.31
C ALA A 8 28.91 -22.62 25.15
N LEU A 9 28.33 -21.53 24.62
CA LEU A 9 28.92 -20.75 23.54
C LEU A 9 29.99 -19.76 24.06
N PRO A 10 31.05 -19.47 23.29
CA PRO A 10 32.01 -18.41 23.61
C PRO A 10 31.30 -17.08 23.89
N ALA A 11 31.76 -16.31 24.88
CA ALA A 11 31.09 -15.09 25.35
C ALA A 11 30.78 -14.08 24.23
N THR A 12 31.65 -13.98 23.23
CA THR A 12 31.47 -13.14 22.03
C THR A 12 30.36 -13.65 21.10
N ALA A 13 30.24 -14.96 20.92
CA ALA A 13 29.16 -15.59 20.14
C ALA A 13 27.80 -15.43 20.85
N ARG A 14 27.77 -15.60 22.18
CA ARG A 14 26.58 -15.38 23.00
C ARG A 14 26.12 -13.92 22.96
N HIS A 15 27.03 -12.96 23.08
CA HIS A 15 26.69 -11.53 22.99
C HIS A 15 26.15 -11.17 21.59
N ARG A 16 26.74 -11.69 20.51
CA ARG A 16 26.22 -11.47 19.15
C ARG A 16 24.85 -12.11 18.94
N LEU A 17 24.62 -13.30 19.49
CA LEU A 17 23.33 -13.98 19.41
C LEU A 17 22.24 -13.19 20.17
N LEU A 18 22.52 -12.78 21.41
CA LEU A 18 21.62 -11.97 22.22
C LEU A 18 21.31 -10.62 21.57
N ALA A 19 22.33 -9.92 21.05
CA ALA A 19 22.12 -8.67 20.33
C ALA A 19 21.26 -8.85 19.06
N ARG A 20 21.40 -9.98 18.36
CA ARG A 20 20.55 -10.32 17.20
C ARG A 20 19.13 -10.66 17.61
N THR A 21 18.93 -11.41 18.69
CA THR A 21 17.59 -11.71 19.20
C THR A 21 16.89 -10.47 19.71
N ASP A 22 17.60 -9.56 20.37
CA ASP A 22 17.06 -8.29 20.84
C ASP A 22 16.72 -7.36 19.68
N ALA A 23 17.57 -7.31 18.65
CA ALA A 23 17.28 -6.54 17.43
C ALA A 23 16.07 -7.11 16.66
N LEU A 24 15.96 -8.43 16.55
CA LEU A 24 14.81 -9.10 15.93
C LEU A 24 13.54 -8.87 16.75
N TRP A 25 13.62 -9.01 18.07
CA TRP A 25 12.52 -8.73 18.98
C TRP A 25 12.07 -7.28 18.84
N ALA A 26 12.99 -6.32 18.86
CA ALA A 26 12.70 -4.91 18.64
C ALA A 26 12.12 -4.62 17.25
N LEU A 27 12.57 -5.32 16.21
CA LEU A 27 11.99 -5.23 14.86
C LEU A 27 10.54 -5.73 14.84
N LEU A 28 10.23 -6.82 15.54
CA LEU A 28 8.90 -7.43 15.54
C LEU A 28 7.92 -6.71 16.46
N THR A 29 8.32 -6.36 17.68
CA THR A 29 7.44 -5.80 18.71
C THR A 29 7.50 -4.29 18.83
N GLY A 30 8.49 -3.65 18.20
CA GLY A 30 8.74 -2.22 18.30
C GLY A 30 7.72 -1.38 17.55
N ARG A 31 8.18 -0.54 16.64
CA ARG A 31 7.30 0.31 15.82
C ARG A 31 6.92 -0.39 14.52
N PRO A 32 5.71 -0.12 13.99
CA PRO A 32 5.33 -0.64 12.69
C PRO A 32 6.26 -0.13 11.58
N VAL A 33 6.81 -1.04 10.79
CA VAL A 33 7.76 -0.71 9.72
C VAL A 33 7.04 -0.50 8.38
N SER A 34 7.60 0.36 7.52
CA SER A 34 7.17 0.53 6.12
C SER A 34 5.66 0.76 5.92
N LEU A 35 5.07 1.61 6.77
CA LEU A 35 3.64 1.92 6.72
C LEU A 35 3.23 2.63 5.42
N TYR A 36 4.14 3.39 4.80
CA TYR A 36 3.85 4.01 3.51
C TYR A 36 3.92 3.00 2.38
N ALA A 37 4.92 2.11 2.38
CA ALA A 37 5.03 1.07 1.38
C ALA A 37 3.79 0.15 1.38
N THR A 38 3.33 -0.31 2.55
CA THR A 38 2.11 -1.13 2.62
C THR A 38 0.85 -0.39 2.16
N ALA A 39 0.79 0.94 2.31
CA ALA A 39 -0.28 1.75 1.73
C ALA A 39 -0.17 1.84 0.20
N VAL A 40 1.04 1.93 -0.36
CA VAL A 40 1.29 1.87 -1.81
C VAL A 40 0.89 0.52 -2.36
N LEU A 41 1.29 -0.58 -1.73
CA LEU A 41 0.90 -1.93 -2.15
C LEU A 41 -0.62 -2.08 -2.18
N ARG A 42 -1.33 -1.63 -1.14
CA ARG A 42 -2.80 -1.64 -1.12
C ARG A 42 -3.41 -0.85 -2.28
N ILE A 43 -2.95 0.40 -2.51
CA ILE A 43 -3.48 1.24 -3.58
C ILE A 43 -3.15 0.65 -4.94
N GLY A 44 -1.91 0.21 -5.12
CA GLY A 44 -1.39 -0.37 -6.36
C GLY A 44 -2.15 -1.63 -6.74
N TYR A 45 -2.16 -2.66 -5.88
CA TYR A 45 -2.83 -3.91 -6.19
C TYR A 45 -4.35 -3.75 -6.31
N GLY A 46 -4.97 -2.93 -5.45
CA GLY A 46 -6.39 -2.63 -5.55
C GLY A 46 -6.75 -1.93 -6.87
N LEU A 47 -5.95 -0.95 -7.30
CA LEU A 47 -6.17 -0.22 -8.53
C LEU A 47 -5.87 -1.08 -9.76
N LEU A 48 -4.77 -1.82 -9.74
CA LEU A 48 -4.36 -2.69 -10.84
C LEU A 48 -5.43 -3.76 -11.10
N TYR A 49 -5.93 -4.39 -10.03
CA TYR A 49 -6.99 -5.38 -10.15
C TYR A 49 -8.34 -4.76 -10.56
N LEU A 50 -8.65 -3.55 -10.09
CA LEU A 50 -9.82 -2.81 -10.55
C LEU A 50 -9.73 -2.49 -12.05
N VAL A 51 -8.58 -2.02 -12.53
CA VAL A 51 -8.34 -1.73 -13.95
C VAL A 51 -8.41 -3.00 -14.78
N PHE A 52 -7.84 -4.11 -14.29
CA PHE A 52 -7.98 -5.42 -14.91
C PHE A 52 -9.45 -5.80 -15.10
N LEU A 53 -10.26 -5.76 -14.04
CA LEU A 53 -11.69 -6.05 -14.14
C LEU A 53 -12.40 -5.07 -15.10
N LEU A 54 -12.10 -3.77 -15.04
CA LEU A 54 -12.73 -2.81 -15.96
C LEU A 54 -12.36 -3.05 -17.44
N ARG A 55 -11.11 -3.43 -17.71
CA ARG A 55 -10.64 -3.80 -19.05
C ARG A 55 -11.33 -5.07 -19.55
N GLU A 56 -11.43 -6.08 -18.70
CA GLU A 56 -12.04 -7.37 -19.05
C GLU A 56 -13.57 -7.36 -19.00
N PHE A 57 -14.19 -6.23 -18.65
CA PHE A 57 -15.64 -6.12 -18.60
C PHE A 57 -16.33 -6.60 -19.88
N PRO A 58 -15.88 -6.28 -21.12
CA PRO A 58 -16.54 -6.76 -22.33
C PRO A 58 -16.50 -8.29 -22.50
N HIS A 59 -15.42 -8.93 -22.03
CA HIS A 59 -15.15 -10.37 -22.24
C HIS A 59 -15.42 -11.22 -20.98
N ARG A 60 -15.95 -10.62 -19.92
CA ARG A 60 -16.11 -11.25 -18.60
C ARG A 60 -16.87 -12.58 -18.62
N ASP A 61 -17.87 -12.69 -19.49
CA ASP A 61 -18.70 -13.89 -19.61
C ASP A 61 -17.94 -15.07 -20.22
N GLU A 62 -17.07 -14.79 -21.19
CA GLU A 62 -16.22 -15.79 -21.86
C GLU A 62 -15.07 -16.26 -20.95
N ILE A 63 -14.56 -15.38 -20.09
CA ILE A 63 -13.44 -15.69 -19.20
C ILE A 63 -13.92 -16.42 -17.93
N TRP A 64 -14.97 -15.91 -17.28
CA TRP A 64 -15.40 -16.40 -15.96
C TRP A 64 -16.86 -16.83 -15.88
N GLY A 65 -17.70 -16.36 -16.81
CA GLY A 65 -19.14 -16.56 -16.77
C GLY A 65 -19.60 -17.92 -17.27
N PRO A 66 -20.93 -18.10 -17.38
CA PRO A 66 -21.55 -19.31 -17.93
C PRO A 66 -21.18 -19.56 -19.40
N GLY A 67 -20.85 -18.51 -20.16
CA GLY A 67 -20.42 -18.61 -21.55
C GLY A 67 -18.98 -19.11 -21.74
N SER A 68 -18.24 -19.34 -20.66
CA SER A 68 -16.83 -19.73 -20.73
C SER A 68 -16.64 -21.15 -21.29
N PRO A 69 -15.70 -21.36 -22.24
CA PRO A 69 -15.30 -22.70 -22.68
C PRO A 69 -14.82 -23.59 -21.53
N TRP A 70 -14.23 -22.98 -20.50
CA TRP A 70 -13.94 -23.64 -19.24
C TRP A 70 -15.23 -23.69 -18.42
N THR A 71 -16.01 -24.75 -18.63
CA THR A 71 -17.35 -24.89 -18.03
C THR A 71 -17.29 -25.03 -16.51
N PRO A 72 -18.36 -24.63 -15.77
CA PRO A 72 -18.45 -24.82 -14.32
C PRO A 72 -18.26 -26.27 -13.87
N ALA A 73 -18.72 -27.25 -14.67
CA ALA A 73 -18.54 -28.68 -14.39
C ALA A 73 -17.06 -29.11 -14.44
N LEU A 74 -16.30 -28.62 -15.42
CA LEU A 74 -14.86 -28.88 -15.51
C LEU A 74 -14.10 -28.20 -14.37
N ALA A 75 -14.49 -26.97 -14.01
CA ALA A 75 -13.94 -26.28 -12.86
C ALA A 75 -14.18 -27.05 -11.55
N ALA A 76 -15.40 -27.59 -11.35
CA ALA A 76 -15.72 -28.41 -10.18
C ALA A 76 -14.87 -29.69 -10.11
N GLN A 77 -14.67 -30.39 -11.23
CA GLN A 77 -13.79 -31.57 -11.26
C GLN A 77 -12.35 -31.24 -10.89
N LEU A 78 -11.81 -30.12 -11.39
CA LEU A 78 -10.46 -29.67 -11.02
C LEU A 78 -10.38 -29.32 -9.53
N PHE A 79 -11.43 -28.69 -8.99
CA PHE A 79 -11.50 -28.30 -7.59
C PHE A 79 -11.59 -29.51 -6.65
N ASP A 80 -12.31 -30.57 -7.03
CA ASP A 80 -12.34 -31.83 -6.29
C ASP A 80 -10.97 -32.51 -6.20
N GLN A 81 -10.13 -32.36 -7.23
CA GLN A 81 -8.77 -32.92 -7.25
C GLN A 81 -7.75 -32.05 -6.50
N THR A 82 -7.92 -30.73 -6.54
CA THR A 82 -6.91 -29.77 -6.05
C THR A 82 -7.25 -29.16 -4.70
N GLY A 83 -8.50 -29.28 -4.23
CA GLY A 83 -9.00 -28.63 -3.02
C GLY A 83 -9.24 -27.12 -3.17
N TRP A 84 -9.21 -26.60 -4.40
CA TRP A 84 -9.50 -25.19 -4.68
C TRP A 84 -10.99 -24.89 -4.60
N TYR A 85 -11.34 -23.62 -4.43
CA TYR A 85 -12.73 -23.17 -4.40
C TYR A 85 -12.88 -21.80 -5.05
N SER A 86 -14.02 -21.59 -5.72
CA SER A 86 -14.44 -20.30 -6.23
C SER A 86 -15.91 -20.08 -5.94
N PHE A 87 -16.30 -18.94 -5.40
CA PHE A 87 -17.72 -18.65 -5.26
C PHE A 87 -18.43 -18.51 -6.62
N LEU A 88 -17.69 -18.28 -7.72
CA LEU A 88 -18.28 -18.13 -9.06
C LEU A 88 -18.96 -19.41 -9.57
N ILE A 89 -18.61 -20.59 -9.03
CA ILE A 89 -19.20 -21.88 -9.44
C ILE A 89 -20.43 -22.29 -8.62
N VAL A 90 -20.85 -21.48 -7.64
CA VAL A 90 -21.99 -21.82 -6.77
C VAL A 90 -23.32 -21.79 -7.54
N SER A 91 -23.41 -20.97 -8.59
CA SER A 91 -24.60 -20.88 -9.42
C SER A 91 -24.23 -20.51 -10.86
N ASP A 92 -24.80 -21.24 -11.81
CA ASP A 92 -24.65 -20.98 -13.25
C ASP A 92 -25.56 -19.85 -13.75
N SER A 93 -26.30 -19.18 -12.85
CA SER A 93 -27.18 -18.10 -13.26
C SER A 93 -26.39 -16.86 -13.65
N ARG A 94 -26.73 -16.28 -14.82
CA ARG A 94 -26.11 -15.04 -15.30
C ARG A 94 -26.23 -13.90 -14.29
N GLY A 95 -27.39 -13.79 -13.62
CA GLY A 95 -27.61 -12.77 -12.58
C GLY A 95 -26.67 -12.92 -11.38
N TYR A 96 -26.39 -14.16 -10.95
CA TYR A 96 -25.43 -14.41 -9.87
C TYR A 96 -24.01 -14.01 -10.27
N PHE A 97 -23.58 -14.39 -11.48
CA PHE A 97 -22.28 -14.03 -12.01
C PHE A 97 -22.08 -12.51 -12.10
N GLU A 98 -23.05 -11.78 -12.65
CA GLU A 98 -22.97 -10.31 -12.76
C GLU A 98 -22.93 -9.65 -11.37
N CYS A 99 -23.71 -10.14 -10.41
CA CYS A 99 -23.65 -9.69 -9.02
C CYS A 99 -22.26 -9.91 -8.40
N CYS A 100 -21.68 -11.09 -8.61
CA CYS A 100 -20.32 -11.43 -8.16
C CYS A 100 -19.26 -10.53 -8.80
N TYR A 101 -19.42 -10.21 -10.08
CA TYR A 101 -18.52 -9.33 -10.82
C TYR A 101 -18.58 -7.88 -10.33
N VAL A 102 -19.79 -7.35 -10.15
CA VAL A 102 -20.00 -6.01 -9.55
C VAL A 102 -19.45 -5.96 -8.13
N LEU A 103 -19.65 -7.01 -7.33
CA LEU A 103 -19.07 -7.12 -6.00
C LEU A 103 -17.54 -7.07 -6.03
N ALA A 104 -16.90 -7.72 -7.02
CA ALA A 104 -15.46 -7.68 -7.21
C ALA A 104 -14.95 -6.26 -7.54
N LEU A 105 -15.65 -5.55 -8.44
CA LEU A 105 -15.34 -4.14 -8.77
C LEU A 105 -15.46 -3.23 -7.55
N VAL A 106 -16.57 -3.33 -6.82
CA VAL A 106 -16.82 -2.51 -5.62
C VAL A 106 -15.80 -2.83 -4.54
N THR A 107 -15.50 -4.11 -4.30
CA THR A 107 -14.50 -4.54 -3.33
C THR A 107 -13.13 -3.97 -3.65
N SER A 108 -12.71 -4.04 -4.91
CA SER A 108 -11.41 -3.51 -5.37
C SER A 108 -11.33 -2.00 -5.21
N ALA A 109 -12.41 -1.27 -5.53
CA ALA A 109 -12.48 0.17 -5.32
C ALA A 109 -12.42 0.54 -3.82
N LEU A 110 -13.20 -0.15 -2.97
CA LEU A 110 -13.21 0.07 -1.52
C LEU A 110 -11.85 -0.24 -0.87
N PHE A 111 -11.19 -1.31 -1.31
CA PHE A 111 -9.85 -1.66 -0.86
C PHE A 111 -8.82 -0.61 -1.29
N THR A 112 -8.92 -0.10 -2.53
CA THR A 112 -8.05 0.96 -3.07
C THR A 112 -8.18 2.28 -2.33
N VAL A 113 -9.37 2.66 -1.86
CA VAL A 113 -9.55 3.87 -1.03
C VAL A 113 -9.29 3.61 0.47
N GLY A 114 -9.28 2.35 0.89
CA GLY A 114 -8.99 1.94 2.27
C GLY A 114 -10.15 2.30 3.21
N TRP A 115 -11.36 1.92 2.81
CA TRP A 115 -12.55 2.00 3.63
C TRP A 115 -12.74 0.69 4.40
N ARG A 116 -12.78 0.72 5.74
CA ARG A 116 -12.85 -0.50 6.57
C ARG A 116 -11.82 -1.53 6.13
N THR A 117 -10.57 -1.08 6.00
CA THR A 117 -9.44 -1.74 5.35
C THR A 117 -9.26 -3.19 5.78
N ARG A 118 -9.50 -3.52 7.06
CA ARG A 118 -9.41 -4.90 7.57
C ARG A 118 -10.45 -5.85 6.99
N ALA A 119 -11.69 -5.39 6.84
CA ALA A 119 -12.75 -6.20 6.24
C ALA A 119 -12.57 -6.26 4.72
N THR A 120 -12.28 -5.12 4.08
CA THR A 120 -12.09 -5.07 2.63
C THR A 120 -10.84 -5.79 2.16
N SER A 121 -9.77 -5.89 2.97
CA SER A 121 -8.57 -6.68 2.60
C SER A 121 -8.88 -8.17 2.52
N VAL A 122 -9.66 -8.69 3.47
CA VAL A 122 -10.09 -10.09 3.46
C VAL A 122 -11.02 -10.34 2.27
N LEU A 123 -12.01 -9.47 2.08
CA LEU A 123 -12.94 -9.59 0.96
C LEU A 123 -12.21 -9.50 -0.40
N PHE A 124 -11.24 -8.59 -0.52
CA PHE A 124 -10.40 -8.48 -1.72
C PHE A 124 -9.59 -9.76 -1.97
N ALA A 125 -8.97 -10.33 -0.94
CA ALA A 125 -8.23 -11.58 -1.09
C ALA A 125 -9.13 -12.76 -1.52
N VAL A 126 -10.36 -12.84 -0.97
CA VAL A 126 -11.35 -13.87 -1.37
C VAL A 126 -11.79 -13.68 -2.82
N VAL A 127 -12.03 -12.43 -3.24
CA VAL A 127 -12.38 -12.09 -4.63
C VAL A 127 -11.24 -12.50 -5.56
N VAL A 128 -10.01 -12.05 -5.30
CA VAL A 128 -8.84 -12.38 -6.13
C VAL A 128 -8.63 -13.89 -6.22
N ALA A 129 -8.69 -14.60 -5.08
CA ALA A 129 -8.56 -16.06 -5.05
C ALA A 129 -9.62 -16.77 -5.88
N SER A 130 -10.88 -16.33 -5.78
CA SER A 130 -12.00 -16.97 -6.49
C SER A 130 -11.93 -16.75 -8.01
N PHE A 131 -11.57 -15.54 -8.45
CA PHE A 131 -11.40 -15.23 -9.87
C PHE A 131 -10.15 -15.91 -10.46
N HIS A 132 -9.06 -15.98 -9.69
CA HIS A 132 -7.85 -16.70 -10.10
C HIS A 132 -8.12 -18.21 -10.23
N ALA A 133 -8.80 -18.81 -9.24
CA ALA A 133 -9.21 -20.22 -9.28
C ALA A 133 -10.06 -20.55 -10.52
N ARG A 134 -10.95 -19.64 -10.91
CA ARG A 134 -11.84 -19.81 -12.06
C ARG A 134 -11.12 -19.70 -13.41
N ALA A 135 -10.00 -18.99 -13.48
CA ALA A 135 -9.24 -18.73 -14.72
C ALA A 135 -7.81 -19.30 -14.71
N ILE A 136 -7.58 -20.39 -13.99
CA ILE A 136 -6.24 -20.97 -13.73
C ILE A 136 -5.36 -21.20 -14.97
N PHE A 137 -5.96 -21.42 -16.15
CA PHE A 137 -5.22 -21.64 -17.40
C PHE A 137 -4.91 -20.35 -18.18
N MET A 138 -5.54 -19.23 -17.84
CA MET A 138 -5.35 -17.93 -18.51
C MET A 138 -4.45 -16.98 -17.71
N THR A 139 -3.94 -17.41 -16.55
CA THR A 139 -3.15 -16.57 -15.64
C THR A 139 -1.66 -16.57 -15.99
N ASP A 140 -0.98 -15.47 -15.68
CA ASP A 140 0.47 -15.35 -15.76
C ASP A 140 1.17 -15.33 -14.37
N GLY A 141 2.49 -15.12 -14.36
CA GLY A 141 3.26 -15.03 -13.11
C GLY A 141 2.89 -13.82 -12.23
N GLY A 142 2.34 -12.77 -12.83
CA GLY A 142 1.85 -11.56 -12.17
C GLY A 142 0.55 -11.84 -11.41
N ASP A 143 -0.39 -12.57 -12.01
CA ASP A 143 -1.64 -12.98 -11.33
C ASP A 143 -1.37 -13.81 -10.08
N ASN A 144 -0.41 -14.74 -10.16
CA ASN A 144 0.06 -15.50 -9.00
C ASN A 144 0.59 -14.59 -7.89
N LEU A 145 1.34 -13.55 -8.26
CA LEU A 145 1.85 -12.58 -7.29
C LEU A 145 0.73 -11.72 -6.71
N VAL A 146 -0.25 -11.28 -7.50
CA VAL A 146 -1.44 -10.55 -6.99
C VAL A 146 -2.19 -11.41 -5.98
N LEU A 147 -2.39 -12.70 -6.26
CA LEU A 147 -3.02 -13.63 -5.33
C LEU A 147 -2.27 -13.69 -3.99
N LEU A 148 -0.97 -13.96 -4.02
CA LEU A 148 -0.15 -14.03 -2.81
C LEU A 148 -0.14 -12.69 -2.04
N MET A 149 0.01 -11.58 -2.75
CA MET A 149 0.07 -10.25 -2.15
C MET A 149 -1.27 -9.83 -1.54
N SER A 150 -2.39 -10.23 -2.16
CA SER A 150 -3.74 -9.99 -1.60
C SER A 150 -3.89 -10.68 -0.24
N LEU A 151 -3.40 -11.92 -0.11
CA LEU A 151 -3.41 -12.68 1.14
C LEU A 151 -2.49 -12.07 2.19
N TYR A 152 -1.26 -11.70 1.81
CA TYR A 152 -0.29 -11.12 2.75
C TYR A 152 -0.74 -9.74 3.25
N LEU A 153 -1.39 -8.93 2.41
CA LEU A 153 -1.87 -7.61 2.79
C LEU A 153 -2.93 -7.66 3.89
N VAL A 154 -3.67 -8.76 4.05
CA VAL A 154 -4.60 -8.98 5.18
C VAL A 154 -3.88 -8.87 6.52
N LEU A 155 -2.65 -9.40 6.60
CA LEU A 155 -1.82 -9.40 7.81
C LEU A 155 -1.23 -8.00 8.07
N THR A 156 -1.07 -7.17 7.04
CA THR A 156 -0.45 -5.85 7.17
C THR A 156 -1.42 -4.76 7.67
N ALA A 157 -0.89 -3.74 8.33
CA ALA A 157 -1.66 -2.55 8.71
C ALA A 157 -1.73 -1.50 7.57
N CYS A 158 -1.98 -1.94 6.33
CA CYS A 158 -1.99 -1.12 5.11
C CYS A 158 -3.04 0.02 5.09
N GLY A 159 -3.97 0.02 6.05
CA GLY A 159 -4.96 1.08 6.28
C GLY A 159 -4.50 2.20 7.21
N ARG A 160 -3.27 2.18 7.76
CA ARG A 160 -2.80 3.24 8.69
C ARG A 160 -2.35 4.53 7.99
N ARG A 161 -2.05 4.47 6.69
CA ARG A 161 -1.63 5.63 5.87
C ARG A 161 -2.41 5.63 4.55
N TRP A 162 -2.62 6.84 4.01
CA TRP A 162 -3.29 7.09 2.72
C TRP A 162 -4.61 6.35 2.49
N SER A 163 -5.41 6.21 3.55
CA SER A 163 -6.71 5.54 3.54
C SER A 163 -7.81 6.43 4.12
N LEU A 164 -9.07 6.12 3.79
CA LEU A 164 -10.23 6.75 4.42
C LEU A 164 -10.29 6.44 5.93
N ASP A 165 -9.88 5.25 6.36
CA ASP A 165 -9.80 4.89 7.77
C ASP A 165 -8.81 5.75 8.55
N ALA A 166 -7.61 5.97 8.00
CA ALA A 166 -6.60 6.83 8.62
C ALA A 166 -7.08 8.28 8.72
N ARG A 167 -7.83 8.76 7.72
CA ARG A 167 -8.46 10.07 7.76
C ARG A 167 -9.54 10.16 8.84
N ARG A 168 -10.40 9.14 8.95
CA ARG A 168 -11.46 9.07 9.98
C ARG A 168 -10.87 9.08 11.39
N GLU A 169 -9.82 8.30 11.62
CA GLU A 169 -9.15 8.25 12.92
C GLU A 169 -8.51 9.59 13.27
N ARG A 170 -7.80 10.24 12.34
CA ARG A 170 -7.24 11.59 12.57
C ARG A 170 -8.29 12.62 12.96
N ILE A 171 -9.44 12.63 12.26
CA ILE A 171 -10.53 13.56 12.58
C ILE A 171 -11.13 13.25 13.95
N ARG A 172 -11.26 11.96 14.30
CA ARG A 172 -11.74 11.53 15.61
C ARG A 172 -10.78 11.95 16.72
N SER A 173 -9.48 11.73 16.55
CA SER A 173 -8.47 12.13 17.53
C SER A 173 -8.46 13.64 17.74
N ALA A 174 -8.51 14.44 16.66
CA ALA A 174 -8.56 15.90 16.75
C ALA A 174 -9.84 16.43 17.44
N ARG A 175 -10.96 15.72 17.33
CA ARG A 175 -12.19 16.04 18.07
C ARG A 175 -12.16 15.58 19.54
N ALA A 176 -11.31 14.61 19.84
CA ALA A 176 -11.15 14.03 21.17
C ALA A 176 -10.06 14.72 22.01
N ASP A 177 -9.39 15.76 21.49
CA ASP A 177 -8.39 16.58 22.20
C ASP A 177 -8.99 17.42 23.36
N GLY A 178 -10.27 17.23 23.69
CA GLY A 178 -10.86 17.71 24.95
C GLY A 178 -10.46 16.82 26.14
N PRO A 179 -10.61 17.31 27.39
CA PRO A 179 -10.26 16.53 28.57
C PRO A 179 -11.03 15.20 28.59
N PRO A 180 -10.35 14.05 28.83
CA PRO A 180 -10.99 12.74 28.81
C PRO A 180 -12.05 12.67 29.92
N VAL A 181 -13.31 12.51 29.52
CA VAL A 181 -14.47 12.43 30.45
C VAL A 181 -14.37 11.26 31.42
N ARG A 182 -13.60 10.21 31.08
CA ARG A 182 -13.27 9.08 31.98
C ARG A 182 -11.95 8.41 31.58
N ALA A 183 -11.03 8.25 32.53
CA ALA A 183 -9.84 7.43 32.33
C ALA A 183 -10.25 5.94 32.25
N PRO A 184 -9.84 5.20 31.20
CA PRO A 184 -10.16 3.79 31.10
C PRO A 184 -9.41 2.99 32.18
N GLY A 185 -10.10 2.00 32.78
CA GLY A 185 -9.54 1.19 33.85
C GLY A 185 -8.27 0.41 33.46
N PRO A 186 -7.47 -0.06 34.45
CA PRO A 186 -6.17 -0.71 34.22
C PRO A 186 -6.24 -1.92 33.27
N ALA A 187 -7.27 -2.76 33.40
CA ALA A 187 -7.47 -3.93 32.55
C ALA A 187 -7.72 -3.54 31.08
N ALA A 188 -8.54 -2.51 30.84
CA ALA A 188 -8.81 -2.02 29.49
C ALA A 188 -7.57 -1.41 28.83
N ARG A 189 -6.69 -0.79 29.62
CA ARG A 189 -5.39 -0.28 29.14
C ARG A 189 -4.47 -1.43 28.72
N ARG A 190 -4.31 -2.45 29.57
CA ARG A 190 -3.49 -3.65 29.25
C ARG A 190 -3.98 -4.35 27.99
N LEU A 191 -5.30 -4.52 27.83
CA LEU A 191 -5.87 -5.13 26.63
C LEU A 191 -5.59 -4.31 25.36
N ARG A 192 -5.66 -2.97 25.43
CA ARG A 192 -5.32 -2.10 24.30
C ARG A 192 -3.84 -2.17 23.94
N GLU A 193 -2.96 -2.17 24.94
CA GLU A 193 -1.51 -2.33 24.75
C GLU A 193 -1.19 -3.68 24.12
N ALA A 194 -1.74 -4.78 24.65
CA ALA A 194 -1.57 -6.12 24.08
C ALA A 194 -2.07 -6.21 22.62
N ARG A 195 -3.25 -5.65 22.33
CA ARG A 195 -3.79 -5.59 20.96
C ARG A 195 -2.90 -4.76 20.03
N ALA A 196 -2.36 -3.65 20.50
CA ALA A 196 -1.47 -2.80 19.71
C ALA A 196 -0.16 -3.53 19.38
N THR A 197 0.44 -4.21 20.36
CA THR A 197 1.64 -5.03 20.17
C THR A 197 1.37 -6.17 19.20
N LEU A 198 0.29 -6.94 19.38
CA LEU A 198 -0.09 -8.02 18.47
C LEU A 198 -0.28 -7.49 17.03
N THR A 199 -0.97 -6.37 16.86
CA THR A 199 -1.18 -5.77 15.54
C THR A 199 0.14 -5.36 14.88
N THR A 200 1.10 -4.86 15.66
CA THR A 200 2.42 -4.49 15.14
C THR A 200 3.23 -5.72 14.77
N VAL A 201 3.23 -6.77 15.60
CA VAL A 201 3.93 -8.03 15.31
C VAL A 201 3.39 -8.65 14.02
N VAL A 202 2.07 -8.84 13.93
CA VAL A 202 1.42 -9.43 12.73
C VAL A 202 1.72 -8.59 11.49
N HIS A 203 1.70 -7.26 11.61
CA HIS A 203 2.03 -6.37 10.50
C HIS A 203 3.49 -6.49 10.07
N ASN A 204 4.44 -6.47 11.01
CA ASN A 204 5.86 -6.52 10.70
C ASN A 204 6.22 -7.89 10.12
N CYS A 205 5.66 -8.99 10.65
CA CYS A 205 5.75 -10.32 10.03
C CYS A 205 5.20 -10.32 8.61
N GLY A 206 4.02 -9.73 8.38
CA GLY A 206 3.43 -9.62 7.03
C GLY A 206 4.33 -8.86 6.05
N VAL A 207 4.96 -7.76 6.47
CA VAL A 207 5.93 -7.02 5.64
C VAL A 207 7.17 -7.86 5.34
N LEU A 208 7.67 -8.62 6.32
CA LEU A 208 8.80 -9.53 6.11
C LEU A 208 8.47 -10.66 5.13
N VAL A 209 7.27 -11.24 5.21
CA VAL A 209 6.78 -12.25 4.25
C VAL A 209 6.71 -11.66 2.84
N ILE A 210 6.16 -10.45 2.69
CA ILE A 210 6.12 -9.77 1.39
C ILE A 210 7.54 -9.54 0.84
N ALA A 211 8.45 -9.03 1.66
CA ALA A 211 9.83 -8.81 1.24
C ALA A 211 10.53 -10.11 0.85
N ALA A 212 10.38 -11.17 1.66
CA ALA A 212 10.93 -12.48 1.38
C ALA A 212 10.34 -13.08 0.10
N GLN A 213 9.03 -12.96 -0.13
CA GLN A 213 8.38 -13.43 -1.35
C GLN A 213 8.99 -12.77 -2.59
N VAL A 214 9.22 -11.45 -2.58
CA VAL A 214 9.82 -10.75 -3.72
C VAL A 214 11.29 -11.16 -3.93
N CYS A 215 12.04 -11.36 -2.84
CA CYS A 215 13.41 -11.90 -2.92
C CYS A 215 13.44 -13.29 -3.56
N LEU A 216 12.55 -14.18 -3.11
CA LEU A 216 12.44 -15.53 -3.64
C LEU A 216 12.00 -15.51 -5.11
N LEU A 217 11.06 -14.63 -5.46
CA LEU A 217 10.60 -14.45 -6.83
C LEU A 217 11.76 -14.07 -7.76
N TYR A 218 12.48 -12.98 -7.47
CA TYR A 218 13.61 -12.58 -8.33
C TYR A 218 14.77 -13.57 -8.30
N GLY A 219 15.13 -14.06 -7.11
CA GLY A 219 16.23 -15.01 -6.97
C GLY A 219 15.97 -16.29 -7.75
N SER A 220 14.78 -16.88 -7.62
CA SER A 220 14.39 -18.07 -8.39
C SER A 220 14.29 -17.76 -9.88
N ALA A 221 13.64 -16.67 -10.28
CA ALA A 221 13.51 -16.29 -11.68
C ALA A 221 14.86 -16.06 -12.37
N GLY A 222 15.84 -15.52 -11.64
CA GLY A 222 17.22 -15.37 -12.12
C GLY A 222 17.94 -16.71 -12.22
N LEU A 223 17.88 -17.55 -11.19
CA LEU A 223 18.51 -18.87 -11.19
C LEU A 223 17.94 -19.82 -12.26
N TYR A 224 16.64 -19.76 -12.53
CA TYR A 224 16.03 -20.51 -13.63
C TYR A 224 16.57 -20.06 -14.99
N LYS A 225 16.87 -18.77 -15.17
CA LYS A 225 17.50 -18.27 -16.40
C LYS A 225 18.94 -18.73 -16.53
N VAL A 226 19.71 -18.74 -15.45
CA VAL A 226 21.10 -19.27 -15.44
C VAL A 226 21.15 -20.73 -15.92
N GLN A 227 20.13 -21.53 -15.62
CA GLN A 227 20.05 -22.93 -16.05
C GLN A 227 19.64 -23.09 -17.53
N GLY A 228 19.06 -22.06 -18.17
CA GLY A 228 18.52 -22.15 -19.53
C GLY A 228 19.58 -21.90 -20.60
N SER A 229 19.71 -22.82 -21.57
CA SER A 229 20.65 -22.71 -22.69
C SER A 229 20.49 -21.40 -23.47
N PHE A 230 19.25 -21.00 -23.80
CA PHE A 230 19.00 -19.75 -24.54
C PHE A 230 19.52 -18.49 -23.81
N TRP A 231 19.53 -18.48 -22.48
CA TRP A 231 20.06 -17.37 -21.70
C TRP A 231 21.58 -17.39 -21.66
N ASN A 232 22.18 -18.58 -21.59
CA ASN A 232 23.63 -18.76 -21.66
C ASN A 232 24.18 -18.35 -23.03
N ASP A 233 23.47 -18.68 -24.11
CA ASP A 233 23.84 -18.35 -25.49
C ASP A 233 23.49 -16.90 -25.87
N GLY A 234 22.83 -16.14 -24.97
CA GLY A 234 22.42 -14.75 -25.22
C GLY A 234 21.27 -14.59 -26.23
N THR A 235 20.62 -15.69 -26.63
CA THR A 235 19.55 -15.72 -27.64
C THR A 235 18.14 -15.65 -27.05
N ALA A 236 17.99 -15.72 -25.73
CA ALA A 236 16.67 -15.75 -25.08
C ALA A 236 15.75 -14.58 -25.48
N LEU A 237 16.26 -13.36 -25.53
CA LEU A 237 15.44 -12.19 -25.90
C LEU A 237 15.02 -12.19 -27.36
N HIS A 238 15.83 -12.74 -28.28
CA HIS A 238 15.45 -12.93 -29.68
C HIS A 238 14.18 -13.78 -29.78
N TYR A 239 14.16 -14.94 -29.11
CA TYR A 239 13.00 -15.81 -29.12
C TYR A 239 11.77 -15.16 -28.48
N VAL A 240 11.95 -14.47 -27.35
CA VAL A 240 10.82 -13.82 -26.65
C VAL A 240 10.18 -12.72 -27.51
N LEU A 241 10.99 -11.92 -28.23
CA LEU A 241 10.49 -10.83 -29.06
C LEU A 241 9.80 -11.28 -30.35
N ASN A 242 10.11 -12.48 -30.83
CA ASN A 242 9.53 -13.08 -32.05
C ASN A 242 8.44 -14.13 -31.75
N LEU A 243 7.96 -14.21 -30.51
CA LEU A 243 6.76 -14.98 -30.18
C LEU A 243 5.52 -14.14 -30.49
N GLU A 244 4.64 -14.62 -31.37
CA GLU A 244 3.42 -13.91 -31.78
C GLU A 244 2.56 -13.44 -30.59
N LEU A 245 2.55 -14.21 -29.49
CA LEU A 245 1.82 -13.86 -28.27
C LEU A 245 2.37 -12.60 -27.56
N PHE A 246 3.67 -12.34 -27.67
CA PHE A 246 4.37 -11.25 -27.00
C PHE A 246 4.90 -10.18 -27.97
N GLU A 247 4.33 -10.13 -29.17
CA GLU A 247 4.72 -9.20 -30.23
C GLU A 247 3.59 -8.19 -30.55
N PRO A 248 3.23 -7.29 -29.61
CA PRO A 248 2.21 -6.26 -29.86
C PRO A 248 2.66 -5.22 -30.90
N TRP A 249 3.99 -5.08 -31.12
CA TRP A 249 4.58 -4.10 -32.03
C TRP A 249 5.63 -4.76 -32.94
N PRO A 250 5.22 -5.47 -34.00
CA PRO A 250 6.17 -6.24 -34.81
C PRO A 250 7.34 -5.42 -35.36
N ALA A 251 7.06 -4.19 -35.81
CA ALA A 251 8.09 -3.28 -36.29
C ALA A 251 9.17 -2.95 -35.22
N VAL A 252 8.79 -2.85 -33.94
CA VAL A 252 9.73 -2.58 -32.85
C VAL A 252 10.51 -3.86 -32.51
N SER A 253 9.84 -5.00 -32.43
CA SER A 253 10.48 -6.29 -32.17
C SER A 253 11.52 -6.60 -33.25
N HIS A 254 11.16 -6.53 -34.53
CA HIS A 254 12.09 -6.75 -35.64
C HIS A 254 13.24 -5.73 -35.68
N LEU A 255 13.00 -4.47 -35.28
CA LEU A 255 14.07 -3.47 -35.20
C LEU A 255 15.08 -3.83 -34.10
N VAL A 256 14.61 -4.21 -32.92
CA VAL A 256 15.49 -4.65 -31.82
C VAL A 256 16.24 -5.92 -32.21
N ASP A 257 15.60 -6.80 -32.97
CA ASP A 257 16.16 -8.07 -33.45
C ASP A 257 17.39 -7.89 -34.36
N GLN A 258 17.48 -6.75 -35.04
CA GLN A 258 18.66 -6.38 -35.86
C GLN A 258 19.93 -6.15 -35.02
N TYR A 259 19.81 -6.07 -33.68
CA TYR A 259 20.93 -5.82 -32.77
C TYR A 259 21.14 -6.98 -31.75
N PRO A 260 21.59 -8.18 -32.17
CA PRO A 260 21.75 -9.33 -31.29
C PRO A 260 22.67 -9.09 -30.09
N LEU A 261 23.74 -8.31 -30.25
CA LEU A 261 24.65 -7.99 -29.15
C LEU A 261 23.95 -7.16 -28.05
N VAL A 262 23.08 -6.23 -28.45
CA VAL A 262 22.32 -5.40 -27.52
C VAL A 262 21.34 -6.28 -26.74
N MET A 263 20.67 -7.20 -27.42
CA MET A 263 19.79 -8.19 -26.79
C MET A 263 20.54 -9.08 -25.80
N ALA A 264 21.71 -9.61 -26.18
CA ALA A 264 22.53 -10.43 -25.28
C ALA A 264 22.94 -9.65 -24.01
N VAL A 265 23.39 -8.40 -24.16
CA VAL A 265 23.74 -7.54 -23.02
C VAL A 265 22.55 -7.31 -22.09
N PHE A 266 21.38 -7.00 -22.62
CA PHE A 266 20.16 -6.84 -21.80
C PHE A 266 19.71 -8.16 -21.16
N GLY A 267 19.89 -9.29 -21.85
CA GLY A 267 19.65 -10.63 -21.33
C GLY A 267 20.51 -10.91 -20.10
N TYR A 268 21.83 -10.75 -20.22
CA TYR A 268 22.75 -10.93 -19.08
C TYR A 268 22.52 -9.93 -17.96
N LEU A 269 22.23 -8.66 -18.28
CA LEU A 269 21.89 -7.64 -17.27
C LEU A 269 20.65 -8.02 -16.48
N THR A 270 19.63 -8.57 -17.16
CA THR A 270 18.41 -9.08 -16.53
C THR A 270 18.71 -10.20 -15.54
N VAL A 271 19.48 -11.21 -15.98
CA VAL A 271 19.87 -12.35 -15.13
C VAL A 271 20.68 -11.88 -13.94
N LEU A 272 21.72 -11.07 -14.17
CA LEU A 272 22.58 -10.55 -13.12
C LEU A 272 21.78 -9.74 -12.09
N THR A 273 20.88 -8.86 -12.54
CA THR A 273 20.07 -8.02 -11.65
C THR A 273 19.13 -8.87 -10.80
N GLN A 274 18.47 -9.87 -11.39
CA GLN A 274 17.54 -10.76 -10.69
C GLN A 274 18.24 -11.63 -9.64
N VAL A 275 19.41 -12.20 -9.98
CA VAL A 275 20.21 -13.01 -9.04
C VAL A 275 20.82 -12.12 -7.95
N ALA A 276 21.33 -10.94 -8.28
CA ALA A 276 21.96 -10.04 -7.33
C ALA A 276 20.94 -9.41 -6.36
N PHE A 277 19.67 -9.30 -6.75
CA PHE A 277 18.64 -8.58 -6.00
C PHE A 277 18.59 -8.93 -4.51
N PRO A 278 18.43 -10.20 -4.08
CA PRO A 278 18.32 -10.53 -2.65
C PRO A 278 19.56 -10.13 -1.83
N PHE A 279 20.74 -10.09 -2.45
CA PHE A 279 22.02 -9.80 -1.79
C PHE A 279 22.29 -8.30 -1.63
N VAL A 280 21.78 -7.46 -2.55
CA VAL A 280 22.05 -6.01 -2.54
C VAL A 280 21.12 -5.20 -1.65
N LEU A 281 20.04 -5.79 -1.13
CA LEU A 281 18.96 -5.10 -0.40
C LEU A 281 19.41 -4.38 0.88
N PHE A 282 20.48 -4.84 1.51
CA PHE A 282 20.99 -4.26 2.75
C PHE A 282 21.96 -3.09 2.52
N GLY A 283 22.36 -2.84 1.27
CA GLY A 283 23.33 -1.81 0.89
C GLY A 283 22.73 -0.62 0.16
N ARG A 284 23.60 0.31 -0.27
CA ARG A 284 23.20 1.42 -1.17
C ARG A 284 22.99 0.96 -2.62
N LEU A 285 23.53 -0.20 -2.99
CA LEU A 285 23.36 -0.82 -4.31
C LEU A 285 21.91 -1.21 -4.61
N LYS A 286 21.04 -1.29 -3.59
CA LYS A 286 19.61 -1.51 -3.81
C LYS A 286 18.96 -0.45 -4.71
N TYR A 287 19.39 0.82 -4.65
CA TYR A 287 18.77 1.89 -5.43
C TYR A 287 19.04 1.76 -6.94
N PRO A 288 20.30 1.61 -7.41
CA PRO A 288 20.54 1.38 -8.83
C PRO A 288 19.90 0.07 -9.30
N VAL A 289 19.92 -1.01 -8.51
CA VAL A 289 19.24 -2.27 -8.86
C VAL A 289 17.72 -2.09 -9.01
N LEU A 290 17.07 -1.39 -8.09
CA LEU A 290 15.65 -1.06 -8.20
C LEU A 290 15.34 -0.18 -9.42
N THR A 291 16.24 0.74 -9.80
CA THR A 291 16.10 1.53 -11.03
C THR A 291 16.18 0.65 -12.28
N VAL A 292 17.12 -0.30 -12.32
CA VAL A 292 17.23 -1.26 -13.43
C VAL A 292 16.01 -2.17 -13.50
N LEU A 293 15.53 -2.68 -12.36
CA LEU A 293 14.29 -3.48 -12.30
C LEU A 293 13.08 -2.69 -12.79
N LEU A 294 12.93 -1.43 -12.36
CA LEU A 294 11.88 -0.55 -12.87
C LEU A 294 11.96 -0.38 -14.38
N GLY A 295 13.16 -0.08 -14.91
CA GLY A 295 13.37 0.06 -16.36
C GLY A 295 13.05 -1.22 -17.12
N MET A 296 13.47 -2.38 -16.60
CA MET A 296 13.17 -3.70 -17.16
C MET A 296 11.66 -3.97 -17.18
N HIS A 297 10.95 -3.72 -16.09
CA HIS A 297 9.49 -3.92 -16.04
C HIS A 297 8.74 -2.97 -16.96
N LEU A 298 9.18 -1.72 -17.09
CA LEU A 298 8.62 -0.78 -18.07
C LEU A 298 8.86 -1.24 -19.50
N ALA A 299 10.06 -1.78 -19.80
CA ALA A 299 10.34 -2.36 -21.11
C ALA A 299 9.44 -3.57 -21.40
N ILE A 300 9.27 -4.50 -20.45
CA ILE A 300 8.34 -5.63 -20.56
C ILE A 300 6.90 -5.16 -20.77
N ALA A 301 6.47 -4.11 -20.05
CA ALA A 301 5.10 -3.59 -20.13
C ALA A 301 4.77 -3.08 -21.54
N VAL A 302 5.73 -2.41 -22.18
CA VAL A 302 5.53 -1.74 -23.47
C VAL A 302 5.89 -2.66 -24.63
N VAL A 303 7.07 -3.26 -24.60
CA VAL A 303 7.63 -4.04 -25.71
C VAL A 303 6.97 -5.42 -25.80
N LEU A 304 6.79 -6.11 -24.67
CA LEU A 304 6.17 -7.45 -24.64
C LEU A 304 4.65 -7.42 -24.43
N GLY A 305 4.07 -6.23 -24.25
CA GLY A 305 2.62 -6.09 -24.09
C GLY A 305 2.08 -6.66 -22.78
N LEU A 306 2.89 -6.70 -21.71
CA LEU A 306 2.53 -7.26 -20.41
C LEU A 306 2.39 -6.19 -19.30
N PRO A 307 1.48 -5.22 -19.44
CA PRO A 307 1.39 -4.10 -18.51
C PRO A 307 0.90 -4.51 -17.11
N LEU A 308 0.03 -5.51 -17.00
CA LEU A 308 -0.50 -5.96 -15.70
C LEU A 308 0.55 -6.75 -14.91
N PHE A 309 1.27 -7.64 -15.57
CA PHE A 309 2.44 -8.31 -15.01
C PHE A 309 3.47 -7.30 -14.49
N SER A 310 3.90 -6.37 -15.34
CA SER A 310 4.89 -5.36 -14.96
C SER A 310 4.38 -4.42 -13.87
N GLY A 311 3.11 -4.02 -13.91
CA GLY A 311 2.48 -3.23 -12.86
C GLY A 311 2.54 -3.92 -11.51
N THR A 312 2.20 -5.20 -11.47
CA THR A 312 2.29 -6.06 -10.28
C THR A 312 3.71 -6.06 -9.72
N MET A 313 4.71 -6.29 -10.58
CA MET A 313 6.12 -6.33 -10.18
C MET A 313 6.61 -4.99 -9.62
N ILE A 314 6.30 -3.88 -10.30
CA ILE A 314 6.67 -2.52 -9.85
C ILE A 314 6.03 -2.20 -8.50
N ILE A 315 4.77 -2.60 -8.28
CA ILE A 315 4.08 -2.40 -6.99
C ILE A 315 4.74 -3.25 -5.90
N ALA A 316 5.18 -4.48 -6.21
CA ALA A 316 5.90 -5.33 -5.27
C ALA A 316 7.24 -4.69 -4.84
N ASP A 317 8.01 -4.16 -5.80
CA ASP A 317 9.31 -3.51 -5.57
C ASP A 317 9.21 -2.28 -4.66
N ALA A 318 8.05 -1.63 -4.63
CA ALA A 318 7.76 -0.50 -3.76
C ALA A 318 7.98 -0.82 -2.26
N VAL A 319 7.93 -2.09 -1.85
CA VAL A 319 8.20 -2.50 -0.46
C VAL A 319 9.63 -2.17 -0.01
N PHE A 320 10.59 -2.08 -0.93
CA PHE A 320 12.02 -1.85 -0.62
C PHE A 320 12.41 -0.37 -0.61
N LEU A 321 11.51 0.52 -1.04
CA LEU A 321 11.70 1.96 -1.00
C LEU A 321 11.52 2.49 0.43
N PRO A 322 12.39 3.41 0.88
CA PRO A 322 12.34 3.90 2.25
C PRO A 322 11.17 4.88 2.44
N ASP A 323 10.55 4.90 3.63
CA ASP A 323 9.43 5.80 3.98
C ASP A 323 9.69 7.29 3.63
N ARG A 324 10.95 7.74 3.74
CA ARG A 324 11.36 9.11 3.36
C ARG A 324 11.04 9.46 1.90
N PHE A 325 11.17 8.50 0.99
CA PHE A 325 10.86 8.64 -0.43
C PHE A 325 9.36 8.93 -0.64
N TYR A 326 8.52 8.22 0.10
CA TYR A 326 7.08 8.43 0.07
C TYR A 326 6.64 9.75 0.69
N THR A 327 7.32 10.21 1.73
CA THR A 327 7.00 11.50 2.37
C THR A 327 7.50 12.72 1.59
N SER A 328 8.53 12.58 0.75
CA SER A 328 9.06 13.67 -0.07
C SER A 328 8.25 13.92 -1.36
N LEU A 329 7.50 12.92 -1.83
CA LEU A 329 6.68 13.04 -3.05
C LEU A 329 5.57 14.12 -2.98
N PRO A 330 4.72 14.19 -1.94
CA PRO A 330 3.63 15.19 -1.89
C PRO A 330 4.08 16.66 -1.96
N PRO A 331 5.13 17.12 -1.26
CA PRO A 331 5.58 18.51 -1.41
C PRO A 331 6.19 18.78 -2.80
N LEU A 332 6.86 17.81 -3.42
CA LEU A 332 7.38 17.95 -4.78
C LEU A 332 6.24 18.06 -5.80
N LEU A 333 5.24 17.20 -5.70
CA LEU A 333 4.04 17.24 -6.55
C LEU A 333 3.27 18.55 -6.38
N ARG A 334 3.15 19.06 -5.15
CA ARG A 334 2.52 20.37 -4.89
C ARG A 334 3.32 21.53 -5.50
N ARG A 335 4.66 21.46 -5.46
CA ARG A 335 5.53 22.46 -6.11
C ARG A 335 5.39 22.40 -7.63
N ALA A 336 5.35 21.21 -8.22
CA ALA A 336 5.12 21.01 -9.65
C ALA A 336 3.72 21.49 -10.08
N ALA A 337 2.67 21.12 -9.35
CA ALA A 337 1.30 21.57 -9.61
C ALA A 337 1.15 23.10 -9.53
N ARG A 338 1.82 23.74 -8.55
CA ARG A 338 1.88 25.21 -8.46
C ARG A 338 2.61 25.85 -9.64
N ARG A 339 3.67 25.20 -10.17
CA ARG A 339 4.37 25.65 -11.38
C ARG A 339 3.51 25.49 -12.64
N CYS A 340 2.64 24.49 -12.69
CA CYS A 340 1.68 24.29 -13.77
C CYS A 340 0.37 25.08 -13.62
N GLY A 341 0.29 26.03 -12.66
CA GLY A 341 -0.89 26.89 -12.49
C GLY A 341 -2.15 26.20 -11.95
N LEU A 342 -2.05 24.96 -11.45
CA LEU A 342 -3.21 24.27 -10.88
C LEU A 342 -3.57 24.89 -9.52
N PRO A 343 -4.84 25.28 -9.28
CA PRO A 343 -5.24 25.95 -8.06
C PRO A 343 -4.97 25.04 -6.85
N ALA A 344 -4.11 25.50 -5.95
CA ALA A 344 -3.84 24.80 -4.70
C ALA A 344 -5.12 24.85 -3.86
N ARG A 345 -5.71 23.67 -3.58
CA ARG A 345 -6.81 23.56 -2.62
C ARG A 345 -6.32 24.11 -1.28
N ALA A 346 -6.80 25.30 -0.91
CA ALA A 346 -6.44 25.92 0.35
C ALA A 346 -6.77 24.94 1.49
N PRO A 347 -5.91 24.79 2.52
CA PRO A 347 -6.30 24.10 3.73
C PRO A 347 -7.59 24.80 4.20
N ARG A 348 -8.68 24.05 4.40
CA ARG A 348 -9.78 24.55 5.22
C ARG A 348 -9.16 24.82 6.59
N GLN A 349 -8.77 26.07 6.83
CA GLN A 349 -8.69 26.58 8.19
C GLN A 349 -10.05 26.23 8.78
N GLY A 350 -10.03 25.47 9.88
CA GLY A 350 -11.24 25.28 10.65
C GLY A 350 -11.82 26.67 10.84
N THR A 351 -13.06 26.86 10.42
CA THR A 351 -13.85 28.00 10.84
C THR A 351 -13.82 27.94 12.35
N GLY A 352 -12.90 28.72 12.93
CA GLY A 352 -12.99 29.16 14.30
C GLY A 352 -14.40 29.68 14.48
N PHE A 353 -14.96 29.35 15.64
CA PHE A 353 -16.22 29.90 16.12
C PHE A 353 -16.44 31.29 15.55
N VAL A 354 -17.55 31.45 14.82
CA VAL A 354 -18.12 32.75 14.55
C VAL A 354 -18.29 33.38 15.93
N SER A 355 -17.37 34.27 16.30
CA SER A 355 -17.60 35.25 17.35
C SER A 355 -18.79 36.06 16.88
N VAL A 356 -19.95 35.76 17.46
CA VAL A 356 -21.16 36.56 17.31
C VAL A 356 -20.77 38.00 17.67
N PRO A 357 -20.89 38.98 16.75
CA PRO A 357 -20.71 40.37 17.11
C PRO A 357 -21.80 40.74 18.11
N ALA A 358 -21.44 41.41 19.20
CA ALA A 358 -22.42 42.02 20.09
C ALA A 358 -23.29 42.96 19.25
N GLN A 359 -24.60 42.68 19.15
CA GLN A 359 -25.56 43.58 18.54
C GLN A 359 -25.61 44.86 19.37
N GLY A 360 -24.94 45.89 18.86
CA GLY A 360 -25.12 47.27 19.29
C GLY A 360 -26.52 47.74 18.90
N GLY A 361 -27.19 48.38 19.86
CA GLY A 361 -28.57 48.83 19.77
C GLY A 361 -28.81 49.85 18.66
N HIS A 362 -30.05 49.83 18.16
CA HIS A 362 -30.61 50.90 17.35
C HIS A 362 -31.21 51.99 18.27
N PRO A 363 -30.97 53.28 17.99
CA PRO A 363 -31.69 54.37 18.65
C PRO A 363 -33.03 54.61 17.92
N GLU A 364 -34.12 54.83 18.67
CA GLU A 364 -35.05 55.97 18.50
C GLU A 364 -36.34 55.86 19.34
N SER A 365 -36.62 56.97 20.06
CA SER A 365 -37.92 57.43 20.63
C SER A 365 -38.61 56.50 21.68
N ARG A 366 -39.06 56.94 22.86
CA ARG A 366 -39.83 58.14 23.22
C ARG A 366 -40.00 58.21 24.76
N GLU A 367 -40.15 59.42 25.34
CA GLU A 367 -40.98 59.83 26.51
C GLU A 367 -41.19 58.82 27.68
N GLU A 368 -41.12 59.12 28.98
CA GLU A 368 -41.07 60.32 29.81
C GLU A 368 -41.03 59.79 31.27
N ARG A 369 -40.59 60.65 32.22
CA ARG A 369 -40.79 60.62 33.69
C ARG A 369 -39.60 60.22 34.58
N ASP A 370 -38.90 61.27 34.99
CA ASP A 370 -38.34 61.49 36.33
C ASP A 370 -39.41 61.26 37.44
N PRO A 371 -39.07 61.06 38.76
CA PRO A 371 -38.09 61.91 39.47
C PRO A 371 -37.33 61.31 40.72
N VAL A 372 -36.44 62.14 41.30
CA VAL A 372 -35.93 62.18 42.72
C VAL A 372 -34.85 61.10 43.08
N THR A 373 -33.64 61.32 43.65
CA THR A 373 -33.03 62.31 44.58
C THR A 373 -31.48 62.23 44.57
N ARG A 374 -30.83 63.42 44.56
CA ARG A 374 -29.58 63.95 45.19
C ARG A 374 -28.73 63.12 46.24
N PRO A 375 -27.48 63.53 46.66
CA PRO A 375 -26.17 63.47 45.95
C PRO A 375 -24.93 63.13 46.86
N ALA A 376 -23.70 63.27 46.30
CA ALA A 376 -22.40 63.59 46.97
C ALA A 376 -21.70 62.47 47.77
N ARG A 377 -20.38 62.32 47.94
CA ARG A 377 -19.08 63.06 47.88
C ARG A 377 -18.00 61.95 47.63
N GLY A 378 -16.73 62.14 47.29
CA GLY A 378 -15.84 63.30 47.17
C GLY A 378 -14.39 62.79 46.98
N ARG A 379 -13.65 63.52 46.13
CA ARG A 379 -12.19 63.82 46.07
C ARG A 379 -11.14 62.87 46.69
N GLY A 380 -10.07 62.63 45.92
CA GLY A 380 -8.72 62.47 46.47
C GLY A 380 -7.69 61.78 45.55
N ALA A 381 -7.08 62.53 44.63
CA ALA A 381 -5.75 62.25 44.07
C ALA A 381 -4.66 62.77 45.06
N PRO A 382 -3.32 62.59 44.89
CA PRO A 382 -2.57 62.16 43.70
C PRO A 382 -1.36 61.19 43.95
N SER A 383 -0.69 60.80 42.85
CA SER A 383 0.63 60.12 42.76
C SER A 383 1.79 61.00 43.30
N PRO A 384 3.05 60.49 43.51
CA PRO A 384 4.00 60.28 42.39
C PRO A 384 5.16 59.22 42.57
N SER A 385 5.79 58.89 41.42
CA SER A 385 7.24 58.71 41.13
C SER A 385 8.17 57.68 41.82
N GLY A 386 8.63 56.69 41.01
CA GLY A 386 10.05 56.34 40.72
C GLY A 386 10.82 55.37 41.65
N PRO A 387 12.01 54.84 41.27
CA PRO A 387 12.62 54.69 39.94
C PRO A 387 13.13 53.25 39.64
N ALA A 388 13.65 53.07 38.42
CA ALA A 388 14.44 51.93 37.95
C ALA A 388 15.88 51.93 38.52
N VAL A 389 16.56 50.77 38.53
CA VAL A 389 17.98 50.55 38.10
C VAL A 389 18.28 49.03 38.13
N THR A 390 19.15 48.67 37.20
CA THR A 390 19.73 47.40 36.74
C THR A 390 20.64 46.64 37.71
N GLU A 391 20.67 45.31 37.58
CA GLU A 391 21.86 44.49 37.26
C GLU A 391 21.44 43.19 36.55
#